data_AF-S9S838-F1
#
_entry.id   AF-S9S838-F1
#
_cell.length_a   1.000
_cell.length_b   1.000
_cell.length_c   1.000
_cell.angle_alpha   90.00
_cell.angle_beta   90.00
_cell.angle_gamma   90.00
#
_symmetry.space_group_name_H-M   'P 1'
#
loop_
_entity.id
_entity.type
_entity.pdbx_description
1 polymer ?
#
loop_
_entity_poly.entity_id
_entity_poly.type
_entity_poly.pdbx_seq_one_letter_code
_entity_poly.pdbx_strand_id
1 'polypeptide(L)'
;MIFLLFFYSSFAKAGVIGGSLPATSKDFFDPEYARHVWFNLNTWEAEEKEWEKYSKDFDPWLKKFRDNRRNALKELKTYPEAKRRNIERAYDIQLAYDQWFDRIYYPWYNGFPANARKAASESRAARTFDDNLASSRKQGSCASIFRLFVECGPIPDWRSEKWRAKEQEMMRVALDEAQKIVKKEKEMMRAILENQKK
;
A
#
# COMPACT_ATOMS: atom_id res chain seq x y z
N MET A 1 -30.42 25.27 8.85
CA MET A 1 -30.14 23.82 8.87
C MET A 1 -28.84 23.55 8.14
N ILE A 2 -27.94 22.90 8.87
CA ILE A 2 -26.61 22.35 8.58
C ILE A 2 -26.17 22.37 7.09
N PHE A 3 -25.21 23.25 6.77
CA PHE A 3 -24.32 23.04 5.63
C PHE A 3 -23.37 21.90 5.99
N LEU A 4 -23.52 20.76 5.32
CA LEU A 4 -22.56 19.67 5.38
C LEU A 4 -21.20 20.19 4.87
N LEU A 5 -20.31 20.43 5.83
CA LEU A 5 -18.89 20.61 5.56
C LEU A 5 -18.42 19.36 4.83
N PHE A 6 -18.14 19.48 3.53
CA PHE A 6 -17.21 18.61 2.84
C PHE A 6 -15.83 18.85 3.46
N PHE A 7 -15.61 18.29 4.66
CA PHE A 7 -14.28 17.92 5.08
C PHE A 7 -13.84 16.87 4.06
N TYR A 8 -13.21 17.34 2.97
CA TYR A 8 -12.25 16.53 2.26
C TYR A 8 -11.18 16.18 3.28
N SER A 9 -11.43 15.13 4.06
CA SER A 9 -10.40 14.46 4.84
C SER A 9 -9.33 14.10 3.83
N SER A 10 -8.20 14.79 3.94
CA SER A 10 -7.04 14.56 3.11
C SER A 10 -6.53 13.18 3.49
N PHE A 11 -7.00 12.15 2.80
CA PHE A 11 -6.44 10.81 2.93
C PHE A 11 -5.02 10.84 2.35
N ALA A 12 -4.06 10.18 3.00
CA ALA A 12 -2.86 9.73 2.31
C ALA A 12 -3.32 8.91 1.09
N LYS A 13 -2.86 9.31 -0.09
CA LYS A 13 -3.39 8.80 -1.36
C LYS A 13 -2.30 8.03 -2.06
N ALA A 14 -2.56 6.79 -2.41
CA ALA A 14 -1.60 5.94 -3.09
C ALA A 14 -1.17 6.49 -4.45
N GLY A 15 0.11 6.28 -4.79
CA GLY A 15 0.71 6.68 -6.05
C GLY A 15 0.74 8.20 -6.27
N VAL A 16 0.66 9.00 -5.20
CA VAL A 16 0.53 10.47 -5.34
C VAL A 16 1.80 11.14 -5.81
N ILE A 17 2.92 10.80 -5.19
CA ILE A 17 4.27 11.24 -5.52
C ILE A 17 4.87 10.30 -6.59
N GLY A 18 4.34 9.06 -6.65
CA GLY A 18 4.66 8.06 -7.66
C GLY A 18 5.91 7.27 -7.31
N GLY A 19 5.85 5.94 -7.44
CA GLY A 19 7.02 5.11 -7.23
C GLY A 19 6.79 3.64 -7.56
N SER A 20 7.28 3.20 -8.73
CA SER A 20 7.47 1.78 -9.04
C SER A 20 8.90 1.30 -8.78
N LEU A 21 9.73 2.13 -8.13
CA LEU A 21 11.08 1.81 -7.68
C LEU A 21 11.17 2.05 -6.17
N PRO A 22 12.01 1.30 -5.43
CA PRO A 22 12.16 1.52 -3.99
C PRO A 22 12.71 2.93 -3.76
N ALA A 23 12.04 3.70 -2.89
CA ALA A 23 12.57 4.99 -2.46
C ALA A 23 13.88 4.77 -1.68
N THR A 24 14.85 5.63 -1.94
CA THR A 24 16.14 5.67 -1.26
C THR A 24 16.14 6.77 -0.20
N SER A 25 17.13 6.78 0.68
CA SER A 25 17.29 7.85 1.68
C SER A 25 17.41 9.25 1.06
N LYS A 26 17.74 9.37 -0.23
CA LYS A 26 17.84 10.66 -0.93
C LYS A 26 16.48 11.19 -1.40
N ASP A 27 15.46 10.35 -1.42
CA ASP A 27 14.13 10.72 -1.87
C ASP A 27 13.33 11.41 -0.77
N PHE A 28 13.71 11.21 0.50
CA PHE A 28 13.11 11.82 1.69
C PHE A 28 13.81 13.13 2.06
N PHE A 29 13.05 14.05 2.65
CA PHE A 29 13.63 15.23 3.28
C PHE A 29 14.27 14.89 4.62
N ASP A 30 13.64 13.99 5.39
CA ASP A 30 14.15 13.47 6.65
C ASP A 30 14.03 11.93 6.70
N PRO A 31 15.13 11.20 6.39
CA PRO A 31 15.14 9.75 6.41
C PRO A 31 14.84 9.13 7.78
N GLU A 32 15.18 9.81 8.87
CA GLU A 32 14.92 9.33 10.23
C GLU A 32 13.42 9.42 10.55
N TYR A 33 12.78 10.50 10.13
CA TYR A 33 11.34 10.65 10.28
C TYR A 33 10.56 9.69 9.37
N ALA A 34 11.00 9.48 8.13
CA ALA A 34 10.40 8.48 7.26
C ALA A 34 10.48 7.06 7.89
N ARG A 35 11.59 6.75 8.56
CA ARG A 35 11.72 5.54 9.37
C ARG A 35 10.69 5.53 10.51
N HIS A 36 10.56 6.62 11.25
CA HIS A 36 9.54 6.72 12.30
C HIS A 36 8.13 6.46 11.76
N VAL A 37 7.75 7.06 10.62
CA VAL A 37 6.44 6.82 9.98
C VAL A 37 6.26 5.34 9.71
N TRP A 38 7.22 4.69 9.04
CA TRP A 38 7.09 3.29 8.68
C TRP A 38 7.04 2.32 9.87
N PHE A 39 7.95 2.49 10.82
CA PHE A 39 8.15 1.52 11.90
C PHE A 39 7.25 1.77 13.11
N ASN A 40 6.91 3.03 13.40
CA ASN A 40 6.22 3.42 14.61
C ASN A 40 4.75 3.81 14.36
N LEU A 41 4.42 4.33 13.17
CA LEU A 41 3.05 4.66 12.79
C LEU A 41 2.45 3.53 11.94
N ASN A 42 2.54 2.30 12.44
CA ASN A 42 2.33 1.09 11.63
C ASN A 42 0.86 0.67 11.42
N THR A 43 -0.10 1.49 11.84
CA THR A 43 -1.54 1.29 11.58
C THR A 43 -2.07 2.47 10.78
N TRP A 44 -3.18 2.24 10.07
CA TRP A 44 -3.88 3.30 9.32
C TRP A 44 -4.21 4.51 10.20
N GLU A 45 -4.73 4.29 11.42
CA GLU A 45 -5.15 5.37 12.32
C GLU A 45 -3.96 6.20 12.82
N ALA A 46 -2.82 5.54 13.06
CA ALA A 46 -1.61 6.23 13.51
C ALA A 46 -1.01 7.10 12.40
N GLU A 47 -0.99 6.59 11.17
CA GLU A 47 -0.53 7.31 9.99
C GLU A 47 -1.47 8.47 9.66
N GLU A 48 -2.78 8.24 9.62
CA GLU A 48 -3.79 9.25 9.30
C GLU A 48 -3.75 10.40 10.30
N LYS A 49 -3.68 10.10 11.60
CA LYS A 49 -3.54 11.12 12.65
C LYS A 49 -2.27 11.95 12.52
N GLU A 50 -1.17 11.35 12.09
CA GLU A 50 0.08 12.09 11.87
C GLU A 50 -0.03 12.98 10.63
N TRP A 51 -0.57 12.43 9.54
CA TRP A 51 -0.80 13.13 8.29
C TRP A 51 -1.70 14.37 8.47
N GLU A 52 -2.77 14.27 9.25
CA GLU A 52 -3.71 15.37 9.53
C GLU A 52 -3.00 16.62 10.08
N LYS A 53 -1.92 16.46 10.85
CA LYS A 53 -1.15 17.58 11.42
C LYS A 53 -0.52 18.47 10.34
N TYR A 54 -0.21 17.89 9.18
CA TYR A 54 0.65 18.49 8.17
C TYR A 54 -0.05 18.70 6.81
N SER A 55 -1.12 17.94 6.54
CA SER A 55 -1.88 17.94 5.28
C SER A 55 -2.31 19.34 4.82
N LYS A 56 -2.71 20.21 5.76
CA LYS A 56 -3.17 21.57 5.46
C LYS A 56 -2.12 22.42 4.74
N ASP A 57 -0.85 22.30 5.12
CA ASP A 57 0.25 23.01 4.46
C ASP A 57 0.74 22.26 3.21
N PHE A 58 0.62 20.92 3.22
CA PHE A 58 1.06 20.05 2.15
C PHE A 58 0.20 20.11 0.90
N ASP A 59 -1.13 20.01 1.02
CA ASP A 59 -2.03 19.89 -0.14
C ASP A 59 -1.88 21.03 -1.16
N PRO A 60 -1.76 22.32 -0.75
CA PRO A 60 -1.50 23.41 -1.69
C PRO A 60 -0.13 23.29 -2.37
N TRP A 61 0.89 22.83 -1.65
CA TRP A 61 2.23 22.64 -2.18
C TRP A 61 2.30 21.41 -3.10
N LEU A 62 1.60 20.32 -2.77
CA LEU A 62 1.52 19.10 -3.57
C LEU A 62 0.94 19.40 -4.97
N LYS A 63 -0.06 20.27 -5.06
CA LYS A 63 -0.60 20.71 -6.36
C LYS A 63 0.50 21.31 -7.22
N LYS A 64 1.29 22.24 -6.67
CA LYS A 64 2.43 22.85 -7.36
C LYS A 64 3.51 21.81 -7.71
N PHE A 65 3.74 20.85 -6.82
CA PHE A 65 4.71 19.77 -7.04
C PHE A 65 4.32 18.90 -8.23
N ARG A 66 3.04 18.57 -8.37
CA ARG A 66 2.50 17.82 -9.50
C ARG A 66 2.58 18.60 -10.81
N ASP A 67 2.31 19.89 -10.77
CA ASP A 67 2.37 20.75 -11.94
C ASP A 67 3.83 20.98 -12.40
N ASN A 68 4.73 21.28 -11.46
CA ASN A 68 6.15 21.49 -11.73
C ASN A 68 7.00 21.21 -10.50
N ARG A 69 7.50 19.97 -10.40
CA ARG A 69 8.36 19.50 -9.30
C ARG A 69 9.55 20.43 -9.03
N ARG A 70 10.24 20.90 -10.07
CA ARG A 70 11.44 21.74 -9.90
C ARG A 70 11.08 23.09 -9.27
N ASN A 71 9.99 23.71 -9.71
CA ASN A 71 9.55 24.99 -9.17
C ASN A 71 9.01 24.84 -7.74
N ALA A 72 8.24 23.79 -7.46
CA ALA A 72 7.74 23.51 -6.11
C ALA A 72 8.88 23.31 -5.10
N LEU A 73 9.95 22.61 -5.49
CA LEU A 73 11.14 22.42 -4.64
C LEU A 73 11.95 23.71 -4.44
N LYS A 74 11.96 24.60 -5.43
CA LYS A 74 12.59 25.93 -5.27
C LYS A 74 11.76 26.80 -4.32
N GLU A 75 10.45 26.85 -4.52
CA GLU A 75 9.52 27.63 -3.69
C GLU A 75 9.48 27.14 -2.24
N LEU A 76 9.59 25.84 -2.00
CA LEU A 76 9.65 25.27 -0.65
C LEU A 76 10.73 25.93 0.22
N LYS A 77 11.87 26.32 -0.39
CA LYS A 77 12.98 26.99 0.31
C LYS A 77 12.66 28.42 0.75
N THR A 78 11.64 29.05 0.17
CA THR A 78 11.25 30.43 0.49
C THR A 78 10.16 30.49 1.56
N TYR A 79 9.62 29.34 1.99
CA TYR A 79 8.59 29.30 3.01
C TYR A 79 9.16 29.54 4.41
N PRO A 80 8.36 30.11 5.35
CA PRO A 80 8.73 30.14 6.76
C PRO A 80 9.09 28.75 7.26
N GLU A 81 10.08 28.66 8.15
CA GLU A 81 10.65 27.37 8.60
C GLU A 81 9.57 26.40 9.09
N ALA A 82 8.63 26.85 9.92
CA ALA A 82 7.54 26.02 10.43
C ALA A 82 6.70 25.41 9.30
N LYS A 83 6.31 26.23 8.31
CA LYS A 83 5.52 25.78 7.16
C LYS A 83 6.30 24.81 6.27
N ARG A 84 7.57 25.13 6.00
CA ARG A 84 8.48 24.25 5.24
C ARG A 84 8.58 22.89 5.91
N ARG A 85 8.80 22.85 7.24
CA ARG A 85 8.88 21.60 8.00
C ARG A 85 7.59 20.79 7.93
N ASN A 86 6.42 21.42 8.03
CA ASN A 86 5.15 20.70 7.88
C ASN A 86 5.04 20.03 6.51
N ILE A 87 5.41 20.73 5.44
CA ILE A 87 5.37 20.17 4.08
C ILE A 87 6.37 19.03 3.91
N GLU A 88 7.59 19.18 4.42
CA GLU A 88 8.61 18.11 4.41
C GLU A 88 8.12 16.87 5.15
N ARG A 89 7.50 17.05 6.33
CA ARG A 89 6.93 15.95 7.13
C ARG A 89 5.81 15.24 6.38
N ALA A 90 4.85 15.97 5.83
CA ALA A 90 3.81 15.38 5.01
C ALA A 90 4.38 14.67 3.78
N TYR A 91 5.35 15.26 3.08
CA TYR A 91 6.00 14.61 1.94
C TYR A 91 6.58 13.25 2.33
N ASP A 92 7.31 13.18 3.45
CA ASP A 92 7.93 11.94 3.93
C ASP A 92 6.87 10.89 4.30
N ILE A 93 5.75 11.30 4.89
CA ILE A 93 4.59 10.43 5.17
C ILE A 93 3.99 9.89 3.88
N GLN A 94 3.64 10.77 2.94
CA GLN A 94 3.02 10.40 1.67
C GLN A 94 3.92 9.50 0.83
N LEU A 95 5.23 9.74 0.81
CA LEU A 95 6.18 8.90 0.10
C LEU A 95 6.29 7.52 0.75
N ALA A 96 6.30 7.43 2.09
CA ALA A 96 6.26 6.16 2.78
C ALA A 96 4.97 5.39 2.44
N TYR A 97 3.81 6.05 2.52
CA TYR A 97 2.52 5.46 2.15
C TYR A 97 2.49 4.95 0.70
N ASP A 98 2.96 5.75 -0.25
CA ASP A 98 3.06 5.36 -1.66
C ASP A 98 3.94 4.13 -1.83
N GLN A 99 5.08 4.07 -1.13
CA GLN A 99 5.98 2.90 -1.19
C GLN A 99 5.33 1.64 -0.63
N TRP A 100 4.61 1.73 0.49
CA TRP A 100 3.86 0.59 1.00
C TRP A 100 2.77 0.15 0.04
N PHE A 101 1.97 1.09 -0.46
CA PHE A 101 0.84 0.77 -1.31
C PHE A 101 1.30 0.20 -2.65
N ASP A 102 2.16 0.91 -3.39
CA ASP A 102 2.53 0.57 -4.75
C ASP A 102 3.43 -0.68 -4.82
N ARG A 103 4.18 -0.99 -3.75
CA ARG A 103 5.20 -2.06 -3.76
C ARG A 103 4.78 -3.30 -3.00
N ILE A 104 3.94 -3.15 -1.98
CA ILE A 104 3.59 -4.26 -1.09
C ILE A 104 2.12 -4.60 -1.26
N TYR A 105 1.24 -3.64 -1.02
CA TYR A 105 -0.19 -3.92 -0.97
C TYR A 105 -0.80 -4.15 -2.36
N TYR A 106 -0.60 -3.21 -3.29
CA TYR A 106 -1.23 -3.24 -4.61
C TYR A 106 -0.78 -4.43 -5.48
N PRO A 107 0.51 -4.81 -5.53
CA PRO A 107 0.93 -6.02 -6.25
C PRO A 107 0.34 -7.30 -5.66
N TRP A 108 0.24 -7.41 -4.32
CA TRP A 108 -0.44 -8.54 -3.69
C TRP A 108 -1.93 -8.55 -4.05
N TYR A 109 -2.61 -7.41 -3.91
CA TYR A 109 -4.05 -7.26 -4.17
C TYR A 109 -4.39 -7.68 -5.60
N ASN A 110 -3.64 -7.18 -6.59
CA ASN A 110 -3.84 -7.52 -8.00
C ASN A 110 -3.43 -8.96 -8.34
N GLY A 111 -2.46 -9.53 -7.62
CA GLY A 111 -2.01 -10.91 -7.82
C GLY A 111 -2.89 -11.96 -7.15
N PHE A 112 -3.75 -11.56 -6.20
CA PHE A 112 -4.56 -12.49 -5.41
C PHE A 112 -5.45 -13.40 -6.26
N PRO A 113 -6.19 -12.95 -7.29
CA PRO A 113 -7.06 -13.84 -8.07
C PRO A 113 -6.32 -15.00 -8.74
N ALA A 114 -5.13 -14.75 -9.30
CA ALA A 114 -4.30 -15.80 -9.87
C ALA A 114 -3.80 -16.78 -8.80
N ASN A 115 -3.39 -16.27 -7.64
CA ASN A 115 -2.96 -17.08 -6.50
C ASN A 115 -4.11 -17.92 -5.92
N ALA A 116 -5.33 -17.38 -5.89
CA ALA A 116 -6.53 -18.08 -5.45
C ALA A 116 -6.85 -19.28 -6.35
N ARG A 117 -6.76 -19.11 -7.68
CA ARG A 117 -6.92 -20.22 -8.63
C ARG A 117 -5.87 -21.31 -8.42
N LYS A 118 -4.60 -20.93 -8.29
CA LYS A 118 -3.52 -21.88 -8.03
C LYS A 118 -3.76 -22.64 -6.71
N ALA A 119 -4.06 -21.92 -5.63
CA ALA A 119 -4.36 -22.51 -4.33
C ALA A 119 -5.54 -23.50 -4.39
N ALA A 120 -6.62 -23.15 -5.08
CA ALA A 120 -7.78 -24.02 -5.27
C ALA A 120 -7.41 -25.31 -6.06
N SER A 121 -6.60 -25.20 -7.12
CA SER A 121 -6.14 -26.37 -7.89
C SER A 121 -5.29 -27.33 -7.05
N GLU A 122 -4.50 -26.78 -6.13
CA GLU A 122 -3.61 -27.51 -5.22
C GLU A 122 -4.31 -27.88 -3.89
N SER A 123 -5.61 -27.61 -3.75
CA SER A 123 -6.42 -27.89 -2.56
C SER A 123 -5.84 -27.28 -1.26
N ARG A 124 -5.30 -26.06 -1.35
CA ARG A 124 -4.77 -25.29 -0.21
C ARG A 124 -5.45 -23.92 -0.09
N ALA A 125 -5.29 -23.27 1.06
CA ALA A 125 -5.75 -21.89 1.26
C ALA A 125 -4.87 -20.89 0.49
N ALA A 126 -5.51 -19.89 -0.13
CA ALA A 126 -4.80 -18.75 -0.71
C ALA A 126 -4.30 -17.85 0.43
N ARG A 127 -3.06 -17.35 0.33
CA ARG A 127 -2.46 -16.49 1.35
C ARG A 127 -3.08 -15.09 1.30
N THR A 128 -3.65 -14.67 2.43
CA THR A 128 -4.16 -13.33 2.66
C THR A 128 -3.03 -12.30 2.79
N PHE A 129 -3.37 -11.01 2.83
CA PHE A 129 -2.38 -9.98 3.13
C PHE A 129 -1.87 -10.12 4.57
N ASP A 130 -2.77 -10.44 5.51
CA ASP A 130 -2.43 -10.68 6.91
C ASP A 130 -1.45 -11.85 7.09
N ASP A 131 -1.60 -12.92 6.29
CA ASP A 131 -0.64 -14.03 6.26
C ASP A 131 0.74 -13.60 5.78
N ASN A 132 0.81 -12.63 4.86
CA ASN A 132 2.07 -12.06 4.40
C ASN A 132 2.69 -11.15 5.47
N LEU A 133 1.90 -10.28 6.09
CA LEU A 133 2.33 -9.43 7.22
C LEU A 133 2.85 -10.26 8.40
N ALA A 134 2.15 -11.33 8.78
CA ALA A 134 2.58 -12.21 9.86
C ALA A 134 3.89 -12.94 9.54
N SER A 135 4.14 -13.25 8.25
CA SER A 135 5.38 -13.89 7.81
C SER A 135 6.57 -12.95 7.76
N SER A 136 6.39 -11.68 7.39
CA SER A 136 7.47 -10.69 7.29
C SER A 136 8.02 -10.28 8.65
N ARG A 137 7.17 -10.22 9.68
CA ARG A 137 7.59 -9.95 11.08
C ARG A 137 8.60 -10.95 11.64
N LYS A 138 8.79 -12.12 11.00
CA LYS A 138 9.70 -13.17 11.46
C LYS A 138 11.12 -13.10 10.86
N GLN A 139 11.38 -12.23 9.87
CA GLN A 139 12.72 -12.09 9.26
C GLN A 139 13.56 -11.02 9.99
N GLY A 140 14.80 -11.38 10.38
CA GLY A 140 15.71 -10.57 11.19
C GLY A 140 16.83 -9.84 10.44
N SER A 141 17.42 -8.86 11.16
CA SER A 141 18.54 -7.91 10.91
C SER A 141 18.48 -7.01 9.65
N CYS A 142 18.24 -5.72 9.91
CA CYS A 142 18.10 -4.65 8.92
C CYS A 142 19.43 -3.88 8.77
N ALA A 143 20.46 -4.49 8.19
CA ALA A 143 21.81 -3.88 8.19
C ALA A 143 22.00 -2.75 7.14
N SER A 144 21.05 -2.51 6.23
CA SER A 144 21.22 -1.55 5.12
C SER A 144 20.11 -0.51 5.08
N ILE A 145 20.50 0.76 5.24
CA ILE A 145 19.62 1.94 5.11
C ILE A 145 19.01 2.07 3.70
N PHE A 146 19.57 1.39 2.69
CA PHE A 146 19.06 1.37 1.31
C PHE A 146 17.86 0.43 1.11
N ARG A 147 17.50 -0.35 2.13
CA ARG A 147 16.43 -1.37 2.10
C ARG A 147 15.29 -1.07 3.08
N LEU A 148 15.24 0.16 3.59
CA LEU A 148 14.58 0.56 4.84
C LEU A 148 13.09 0.16 4.97
N PHE A 149 12.38 0.09 3.85
CA PHE A 149 10.92 -0.07 3.86
C PHE A 149 10.48 -1.46 3.38
N VAL A 150 11.16 -2.06 2.40
CA VAL A 150 10.60 -3.22 1.68
C VAL A 150 11.14 -4.56 2.18
N GLU A 151 12.34 -4.61 2.78
CA GLU A 151 13.01 -5.90 3.02
C GLU A 151 13.28 -6.24 4.48
N CYS A 152 13.31 -5.26 5.39
CA CYS A 152 13.69 -5.53 6.77
C CYS A 152 12.96 -4.56 7.73
N GLY A 153 11.90 -5.05 8.37
CA GLY A 153 11.05 -4.30 9.31
C GLY A 153 9.63 -4.85 9.37
N PRO A 154 8.83 -4.57 10.41
CA PRO A 154 7.40 -4.85 10.36
C PRO A 154 6.80 -4.08 9.18
N ILE A 155 6.14 -4.80 8.26
CA ILE A 155 5.38 -4.14 7.21
C ILE A 155 4.17 -3.47 7.89
N PRO A 156 3.94 -2.16 7.68
CA PRO A 156 2.80 -1.47 8.27
C PRO A 156 1.49 -1.99 7.66
N ASP A 157 0.41 -1.91 8.43
CA ASP A 157 -0.94 -2.16 7.95
C ASP A 157 -1.70 -0.83 7.81
N TRP A 158 -1.44 -0.13 6.69
CA TRP A 158 -2.10 1.11 6.33
C TRP A 158 -3.37 0.90 5.48
N ARG A 159 -3.98 -0.28 5.56
CA ARG A 159 -5.29 -0.50 4.93
C ARG A 159 -6.36 0.17 5.78
N SER A 160 -6.95 1.23 5.22
CA SER A 160 -8.18 1.81 5.75
C SER A 160 -9.34 0.81 5.73
N GLU A 161 -10.40 1.06 6.49
CA GLU A 161 -11.61 0.23 6.49
C GLU A 161 -12.16 0.02 5.07
N LYS A 162 -12.14 1.08 4.25
CA LYS A 162 -12.55 1.02 2.84
C LYS A 162 -11.70 0.05 2.03
N TRP A 163 -10.39 0.03 2.24
CA TRP A 163 -9.49 -0.92 1.56
C TRP A 163 -9.68 -2.34 2.07
N ARG A 164 -9.88 -2.53 3.38
CA ARG A 164 -10.22 -3.85 3.96
C ARG A 164 -11.53 -4.40 3.38
N ALA A 165 -12.56 -3.57 3.23
CA ALA A 165 -13.81 -3.99 2.61
C ALA A 165 -13.65 -4.38 1.13
N LYS A 166 -12.89 -3.60 0.36
CA LYS A 166 -12.55 -3.92 -1.04
C LYS A 166 -11.73 -5.20 -1.17
N GLU A 167 -10.84 -5.45 -0.21
CA GLU A 167 -10.05 -6.67 -0.13
C GLU A 167 -10.94 -7.89 0.12
N GLN A 168 -11.80 -7.84 1.13
CA GLN A 168 -12.71 -8.94 1.45
C GLN A 168 -13.61 -9.31 0.27
N GLU A 169 -14.16 -8.30 -0.43
CA GLU A 169 -15.00 -8.56 -1.60
C GLU A 169 -14.20 -9.15 -2.76
N MET A 170 -13.01 -8.62 -3.06
CA MET A 170 -12.12 -9.18 -4.07
C MET A 170 -11.76 -10.63 -3.76
N MET A 171 -11.41 -10.93 -2.51
CA MET A 171 -11.06 -12.28 -2.07
C MET A 171 -12.23 -13.24 -2.23
N ARG A 172 -13.43 -12.83 -1.81
CA ARG A 172 -14.66 -13.64 -1.93
C ARG A 172 -14.94 -14.00 -3.39
N VAL A 173 -14.97 -13.00 -4.27
CA VAL A 173 -15.21 -13.19 -5.72
C VAL A 173 -14.16 -14.10 -6.33
N ALA A 174 -12.88 -13.84 -6.06
CA ALA A 174 -11.77 -14.62 -6.61
C ALA A 174 -11.79 -16.08 -6.17
N LEU A 175 -12.13 -16.36 -4.90
CA LEU A 175 -12.22 -17.72 -4.38
C LEU A 175 -13.41 -18.48 -4.98
N ASP A 176 -14.58 -17.83 -5.10
CA ASP A 176 -15.78 -18.41 -5.72
C ASP A 176 -15.51 -18.78 -7.19
N GLU A 177 -14.86 -17.88 -7.93
CA GLU A 177 -14.47 -18.12 -9.33
C GLU A 177 -13.43 -19.24 -9.46
N ALA A 178 -12.40 -19.24 -8.62
CA ALA A 178 -11.37 -20.27 -8.60
C ALA A 178 -11.96 -21.66 -8.38
N GLN A 179 -12.88 -21.81 -7.41
CA GLN A 179 -13.54 -23.08 -7.13
C GLN A 179 -14.40 -23.57 -8.30
N LYS A 180 -15.15 -22.67 -8.95
CA LYS A 180 -15.96 -23.00 -10.14
C LYS A 180 -15.09 -23.50 -11.30
N ILE A 181 -13.99 -22.81 -11.57
CA ILE A 181 -13.06 -23.18 -12.64
C ILE A 181 -12.45 -24.56 -12.36
N VAL A 182 -11.89 -24.77 -11.16
CA VAL A 182 -11.25 -26.04 -10.80
C VAL A 182 -12.25 -27.20 -10.80
N LYS A 183 -13.50 -26.97 -10.38
CA LYS A 183 -14.57 -27.98 -10.47
C LYS A 183 -14.82 -28.39 -11.92
N LYS A 184 -14.99 -27.41 -12.81
CA LYS A 184 -15.22 -27.65 -14.24
C LYS A 184 -14.05 -28.38 -14.90
N GLU A 185 -12.81 -28.01 -14.56
CA GLU A 185 -11.61 -28.69 -15.04
C GLU A 185 -11.57 -30.16 -14.59
N LYS A 186 -11.90 -30.45 -13.32
CA LYS A 186 -11.97 -31.82 -12.80
C LYS A 186 -13.05 -32.66 -13.49
N GLU A 187 -14.23 -32.09 -13.72
CA GLU A 187 -15.33 -32.75 -14.44
C GLU A 187 -14.94 -33.07 -15.89
N MET A 188 -14.31 -32.12 -16.57
CA MET A 188 -13.80 -32.31 -17.94
C MET A 188 -12.74 -33.41 -18.00
N MET A 189 -11.77 -33.40 -17.08
CA MET A 189 -10.73 -34.44 -17.02
C MET A 189 -11.32 -35.83 -16.75
N ARG A 190 -12.34 -35.93 -15.89
CA ARG A 190 -13.06 -37.19 -15.66
C ARG A 190 -13.74 -37.70 -16.93
N ALA A 191 -14.44 -36.82 -17.66
CA ALA A 191 -15.10 -37.18 -18.91
C ALA A 191 -14.11 -37.67 -19.98
N ILE A 192 -12.94 -37.04 -20.09
CA ILE A 192 -11.87 -37.47 -21.01
C ILE A 192 -11.38 -38.88 -20.64
N LEU A 193 -11.11 -39.13 -19.36
CA LEU A 193 -10.64 -40.44 -18.88
C LEU A 193 -11.69 -41.55 -19.07
N GLU A 194 -12.98 -41.24 -18.93
CA GLU A 194 -14.07 -42.19 -19.18
C GLU A 194 -14.19 -42.55 -20.67
N ASN A 195 -13.97 -41.59 -21.58
CA ASN A 195 -14.00 -41.84 -23.02
C ASN A 195 -12.78 -42.64 -23.50
N GLN A 196 -11.62 -42.53 -22.86
CA GLN A 196 -10.44 -43.34 -23.19
C GLN A 196 -10.55 -44.82 -22.78
N LYS A 197 -11.55 -45.16 -21.94
CA LYS A 197 -11.80 -46.54 -21.48
C LYS A 197 -12.81 -47.30 -22.35
N LYS A 198 -13.42 -46.65 -23.35
CA LYS A 198 -14.37 -47.24 -24.29
C LYS A 198 -13.67 -47.50 -25.62
#